data_AF-A0A9D6NXV6-F1
#
_entry.id   AF-A0A9D6NXV6-F1
#
_cell.length_a   1.000
_cell.length_b   1.000
_cell.length_c   1.000
_cell.angle_alpha   90.00
_cell.angle_beta   90.00
_cell.angle_gamma   90.00
#
_symmetry.space_group_name_H-M   'P 1'
#
loop_
_entity.id
_entity.type
_entity.pdbx_description
1 polymer ?
#
loop_
_entity_poly.entity_id
_entity_poly.type
_entity_poly.pdbx_seq_one_letter_code
_entity_poly.pdbx_strand_id
1 'polypeptide(L)'
;MTEFSPQQAVGELLQNQTSRNRTTVEAVKQQIIDQKIGLANAQQQIVGIIAIDPDADLPTLQLHTQQLLAPHNPSQEQKDFANAVLTTYHDIHSKIKILRQEYPADQELVKALFGFIPKGTTQAIQDPISFYIRFASLDDFVRAYRGNPTEELRGYDYDKAKAVQAFTCERLGQQKELEGFVMIENAGFFGIRRRFDPHTNERYQHEHQHVVDFLFEKATAEPIPWGSTRGLERYRRSMEMHKRFELDFRYAKTAEERKDIILKFARAKRKTLTDANFKKELLAFTQEGTSVGHISRMMFLPAFLSGYKRFLNEDRQFLRDLIPAIIGSQYQELGAQITKQVYDKEFMIILKQALDSIKLLRQLSFTDNQITSILMHEDMDKWYKTTTRIQKARQNR
;
A
#
# COMPACT_ATOMS: atom_id res chain seq x y z
N MET A 1 21.85 0.45 27.03
CA MET A 1 20.97 1.56 26.63
C MET A 1 19.54 1.11 26.81
N THR A 2 18.69 1.91 27.45
CA THR A 2 17.26 1.62 27.60
C THR A 2 16.56 1.71 26.25
N GLU A 3 15.67 0.76 25.97
CA GLU A 3 14.89 0.70 24.75
C GLU A 3 13.96 1.92 24.62
N PHE A 4 13.94 2.58 23.46
CA PHE A 4 13.05 3.70 23.20
C PHE A 4 11.75 3.21 22.56
N SER A 5 10.64 3.27 23.30
CA SER A 5 9.30 3.07 22.76
C SER A 5 8.63 4.43 22.51
N PRO A 6 8.34 4.80 21.23
CA PRO A 6 7.61 6.02 20.91
C PRO A 6 6.27 6.13 21.64
N GLN A 7 5.55 5.02 21.79
CA GLN A 7 4.25 4.96 22.44
C GLN A 7 4.36 5.24 23.95
N GLN A 8 5.35 4.65 24.62
CA GLN A 8 5.61 4.91 26.04
C GLN A 8 6.05 6.35 26.25
N ALA A 9 7.00 6.85 25.45
CA ALA A 9 7.49 8.23 25.54
C ALA A 9 6.37 9.27 25.34
N VAL A 10 5.46 9.03 24.39
CA VAL A 10 4.27 9.88 24.19
C VAL A 10 3.29 9.73 25.35
N GLY A 11 3.08 8.51 25.86
CA GLY A 11 2.22 8.25 27.02
C GLY A 11 2.69 9.00 28.27
N GLU A 12 3.98 8.95 28.57
CA GLU A 12 4.61 9.67 29.69
C GLU A 12 4.44 11.19 29.55
N LEU A 13 4.66 11.75 28.35
CA LEU A 13 4.40 13.16 28.05
C LEU A 13 2.93 13.54 28.26
N LEU A 14 2.00 12.64 27.95
CA LEU A 14 0.58 12.89 28.13
C LEU A 14 0.17 12.81 29.60
N GLN A 15 0.79 11.95 30.40
CA GLN A 15 0.44 11.76 31.81
C GLN A 15 1.07 12.82 32.74
N ASN A 16 2.29 13.27 32.47
CA ASN A 16 3.00 14.21 33.34
C ASN A 16 2.92 15.66 32.84
N GLN A 17 2.06 16.49 33.43
CA GLN A 17 1.92 17.92 33.05
C GLN A 17 3.26 18.69 33.10
N THR A 18 4.13 18.37 34.07
CA THR A 18 5.47 18.95 34.23
C THR A 18 6.44 18.57 33.10
N SER A 19 6.23 17.43 32.45
CA SER A 19 7.04 16.95 31.32
C SER A 19 6.60 17.50 29.97
N ARG A 20 5.46 18.21 29.91
CA ARG A 20 4.95 18.88 28.70
C ARG A 20 5.63 20.22 28.41
N ASN A 21 6.81 20.49 28.96
CA ASN A 21 7.57 21.64 28.53
C ASN A 21 8.00 21.46 27.06
N ARG A 22 8.11 22.57 26.32
CA ARG A 22 8.37 22.55 24.87
C ARG A 22 9.65 21.79 24.52
N THR A 23 10.68 21.88 25.36
CA THR A 23 11.98 21.25 25.15
C THR A 23 11.89 19.73 25.17
N THR A 24 11.23 19.14 26.17
CA THR A 24 11.05 17.69 26.27
C THR A 24 10.22 17.14 25.11
N VAL A 25 9.15 17.85 24.71
CA VAL A 25 8.32 17.47 23.56
C VAL A 25 9.12 17.49 22.25
N GLU A 26 9.97 18.48 22.03
CA GLU A 26 10.83 18.53 20.84
C GLU A 26 11.91 17.45 20.87
N ALA A 27 12.50 17.15 22.03
CA ALA A 27 13.47 16.06 22.17
C ALA A 27 12.87 14.69 21.81
N VAL A 28 11.67 14.38 22.30
CA VAL A 28 10.98 13.13 21.96
C VAL A 28 10.62 13.08 20.47
N LYS A 29 10.15 14.19 19.87
CA LYS A 29 9.92 14.25 18.43
C LYS A 29 11.21 13.99 17.64
N GLN A 30 12.32 14.56 18.08
CA GLN A 30 13.62 14.37 17.43
C GLN A 30 14.05 12.90 17.48
N GLN A 31 13.93 12.25 18.65
CA GLN A 31 14.21 10.82 18.80
C GLN A 31 13.34 9.95 17.88
N ILE A 32 12.04 10.25 17.77
CA ILE A 32 11.13 9.53 16.86
C ILE A 32 11.57 9.69 15.40
N ILE A 33 11.99 10.89 15.00
CA ILE A 33 12.45 11.16 13.63
C ILE A 33 13.77 10.44 13.34
N ASP A 34 14.71 10.46 14.29
CA ASP A 34 15.99 9.78 14.16
C ASP A 34 15.82 8.27 14.09
N GLN A 35 14.95 7.69 14.92
CA GLN A 35 14.57 6.28 14.84
C GLN A 35 13.98 5.97 13.46
N LYS A 36 13.01 6.75 12.97
CA LYS A 36 12.39 6.52 11.65
C LYS A 36 13.40 6.52 10.50
N ILE A 37 14.31 7.51 10.48
CA ILE A 37 15.36 7.57 9.46
C ILE A 37 16.29 6.35 9.57
N GLY A 38 16.67 5.98 10.80
CA GLY A 38 17.47 4.80 11.07
C GLY A 38 16.84 3.50 10.58
N LEU A 39 15.56 3.29 10.90
CA LEU A 39 14.80 2.12 10.45
C LEU A 39 14.68 2.07 8.91
N ALA A 40 14.46 3.21 8.25
CA ALA A 40 14.43 3.26 6.78
C ALA A 40 15.79 2.90 6.15
N ASN A 41 16.90 3.34 6.76
CA ASN A 41 18.24 2.96 6.33
C ASN A 41 18.49 1.47 6.51
N ALA A 42 18.12 0.91 7.66
CA ALA A 42 18.23 -0.52 7.95
C ALA A 42 17.41 -1.33 6.94
N GLN A 43 16.17 -0.93 6.64
CA GLN A 43 15.34 -1.59 5.63
C GLN A 43 16.01 -1.59 4.25
N GLN A 44 16.55 -0.46 3.79
CA GLN A 44 17.26 -0.41 2.51
C GLN A 44 18.46 -1.37 2.48
N GLN A 45 19.21 -1.47 3.58
CA GLN A 45 20.36 -2.38 3.67
C GLN A 45 19.94 -3.85 3.70
N ILE A 46 18.86 -4.20 4.41
CA ILE A 46 18.30 -5.55 4.42
C ILE A 46 17.83 -5.96 3.01
N VAL A 47 17.14 -5.06 2.30
CA VAL A 47 16.75 -5.29 0.89
C VAL A 47 17.99 -5.51 0.03
N GLY A 48 19.08 -4.77 0.26
CA GLY A 48 20.35 -4.98 -0.42
C GLY A 48 20.98 -6.35 -0.14
N ILE A 49 20.91 -6.84 1.09
CA ILE A 49 21.39 -8.18 1.48
C ILE A 49 20.58 -9.25 0.75
N ILE A 50 19.25 -9.14 0.78
CA ILE A 50 18.33 -10.06 0.07
C ILE A 50 18.57 -10.05 -1.44
N ALA A 51 18.87 -8.89 -2.03
CA ALA A 51 19.15 -8.80 -3.46
C ALA A 51 20.47 -9.48 -3.86
N ILE A 52 21.46 -9.52 -2.96
CA ILE A 52 22.75 -10.19 -3.18
C ILE A 52 22.61 -11.70 -2.99
N ASP A 53 21.93 -12.12 -1.93
CA ASP A 53 21.72 -13.53 -1.58
C ASP A 53 20.26 -13.76 -1.16
N PRO A 54 19.34 -13.99 -2.11
CA PRO A 54 17.93 -14.21 -1.80
C PRO A 54 17.67 -15.55 -1.10
N ASP A 55 18.62 -16.50 -1.23
CA ASP A 55 18.57 -17.85 -0.68
C ASP A 55 19.12 -17.93 0.76
N ALA A 56 19.57 -16.80 1.34
CA ALA A 56 20.02 -16.74 2.72
C ALA A 56 18.99 -17.33 3.69
N ASP A 57 19.47 -18.14 4.64
CA ASP A 57 18.57 -18.75 5.63
C ASP A 57 17.97 -17.72 6.59
N LEU A 58 16.81 -18.06 7.15
CA LEU A 58 16.07 -17.17 8.05
C LEU A 58 16.90 -16.71 9.27
N PRO A 59 17.64 -17.60 9.98
CA PRO A 59 18.51 -17.17 11.08
C PRO A 59 19.56 -16.12 10.67
N THR A 60 20.17 -16.27 9.49
CA THR A 60 21.16 -15.33 8.95
C THR A 60 20.52 -13.97 8.66
N LEU A 61 19.36 -13.96 8.00
CA LEU A 61 18.61 -12.73 7.73
C LEU A 61 18.17 -12.02 9.02
N GLN A 62 17.73 -12.78 10.03
CA GLN A 62 17.36 -12.25 11.35
C GLN A 62 18.55 -11.64 12.07
N LEU A 63 19.71 -12.30 12.05
CA LEU A 63 20.95 -11.78 12.65
C LEU A 63 21.38 -10.47 12.01
N HIS A 64 21.43 -10.41 10.68
CA HIS A 64 21.75 -9.17 9.96
C HIS A 64 20.76 -8.05 10.29
N THR A 65 19.46 -8.38 10.29
CA THR A 65 18.41 -7.41 10.63
C THR A 65 18.58 -6.89 12.05
N GLN A 66 18.85 -7.75 13.04
CA GLN A 66 19.11 -7.33 14.41
C GLN A 66 20.31 -6.39 14.52
N GLN A 67 21.41 -6.70 13.83
CA GLN A 67 22.63 -5.88 13.82
C GLN A 67 22.36 -4.50 13.19
N LEU A 68 21.59 -4.44 12.11
CA LEU A 68 21.24 -3.20 11.41
C LEU A 68 20.25 -2.34 12.17
N LEU A 69 19.32 -2.96 12.90
CA LEU A 69 18.33 -2.23 13.68
C LEU A 69 18.90 -1.74 15.02
N ALA A 70 19.82 -2.47 15.65
CA ALA A 70 20.32 -2.17 17.01
C ALA A 70 20.76 -0.70 17.24
N PRO A 71 21.51 -0.04 16.32
CA PRO A 71 21.92 1.36 16.49
C PRO A 71 20.75 2.36 16.53
N HIS A 72 19.56 1.95 16.10
CA HIS A 72 18.39 2.81 15.96
C HIS A 72 17.36 2.60 17.08
N ASN A 73 17.70 1.80 18.10
CA ASN A 73 16.87 1.53 19.28
C ASN A 73 15.42 1.17 18.92
N PRO A 74 15.17 0.14 18.07
CA PRO A 74 13.82 -0.29 17.75
C PRO A 74 13.11 -0.74 19.04
N SER A 75 11.82 -0.44 19.13
CA SER A 75 10.93 -1.06 20.11
C SER A 75 10.77 -2.57 19.85
N GLN A 76 10.38 -3.33 20.86
CA GLN A 76 10.14 -4.76 20.74
C GLN A 76 9.10 -5.07 19.67
N GLU A 77 8.00 -4.29 19.60
CA GLU A 77 6.99 -4.40 18.55
C GLU A 77 7.60 -4.28 17.14
N GLN A 78 8.55 -3.36 16.93
CA GLN A 78 9.23 -3.19 15.65
C GLN A 78 10.17 -4.36 15.33
N LYS A 79 10.85 -4.93 16.34
CA LYS A 79 11.70 -6.13 16.18
C LYS A 79 10.85 -7.34 15.82
N ASP A 80 9.75 -7.56 16.54
CA ASP A 80 8.81 -8.65 16.31
C ASP A 80 8.20 -8.54 14.91
N PHE A 81 7.82 -7.32 14.51
CA PHE A 81 7.32 -7.06 13.17
C PHE A 81 8.36 -7.36 12.08
N ALA A 82 9.62 -6.91 12.26
CA ALA A 82 10.69 -7.21 11.32
C ALA A 82 10.91 -8.72 11.17
N ASN A 83 10.90 -9.47 12.28
CA ASN A 83 11.02 -10.91 12.27
C ASN A 83 9.85 -11.58 11.54
N ALA A 84 8.61 -11.13 11.78
CA ALA A 84 7.43 -11.64 11.08
C ALA A 84 7.50 -11.42 9.56
N VAL A 85 8.02 -10.25 9.13
CA VAL A 85 8.25 -9.95 7.71
C VAL A 85 9.30 -10.90 7.11
N LEU A 86 10.41 -11.14 7.80
CA LEU A 86 11.46 -12.07 7.32
C LEU A 86 10.98 -13.52 7.26
N THR A 87 10.21 -13.98 8.24
CA THR A 87 9.58 -15.31 8.21
C THR A 87 8.66 -15.42 7.00
N THR A 88 7.79 -14.43 6.79
CA THR A 88 6.87 -14.42 5.64
C THR A 88 7.65 -14.38 4.31
N TYR A 89 8.73 -13.59 4.23
CA TYR A 89 9.63 -13.54 3.08
C TYR A 89 10.18 -14.94 2.78
N HIS A 90 10.75 -15.60 3.78
CA HIS A 90 11.41 -16.89 3.62
C HIS A 90 10.43 -17.99 3.19
N ASP A 91 9.23 -18.00 3.77
CA ASP A 91 8.17 -18.94 3.41
C ASP A 91 7.72 -18.78 1.96
N ILE A 92 7.53 -17.53 1.50
CA ILE A 92 7.13 -17.23 0.13
C ILE A 92 8.25 -17.53 -0.86
N HIS A 93 9.48 -17.11 -0.53
CA HIS A 93 10.66 -17.38 -1.36
C HIS A 93 10.86 -18.88 -1.60
N SER A 94 10.74 -19.68 -0.54
CA SER A 94 10.83 -21.13 -0.62
C SER A 94 9.76 -21.74 -1.53
N LYS A 95 8.51 -21.27 -1.42
CA LYS A 95 7.39 -21.73 -2.26
C LYS A 95 7.61 -21.39 -3.73
N ILE A 96 8.08 -20.18 -4.02
CA ILE A 96 8.41 -19.73 -5.38
C ILE A 96 9.53 -20.59 -5.97
N LYS A 97 10.59 -20.84 -5.21
CA LYS A 97 11.71 -21.69 -5.63
C LYS A 97 11.27 -23.11 -5.95
N ILE A 98 10.51 -23.74 -5.04
CA ILE A 98 9.97 -25.09 -5.24
C ILE A 98 9.09 -25.12 -6.50
N LEU A 99 8.18 -24.16 -6.65
CA LEU A 99 7.28 -24.13 -7.80
C LEU A 99 8.03 -23.93 -9.12
N ARG A 100 9.08 -23.10 -9.16
CA ARG A 100 9.90 -22.95 -10.37
C ARG A 100 10.68 -24.21 -10.71
N GLN A 101 11.19 -24.93 -9.70
CA GLN A 101 11.89 -26.20 -9.90
C GLN A 101 10.97 -27.29 -10.43
N GLU A 102 9.74 -27.36 -9.92
CA GLU A 102 8.72 -28.32 -10.37
C GLU A 102 8.22 -27.99 -11.79
N TYR A 103 8.06 -26.70 -12.10
CA TYR A 103 7.56 -26.21 -13.40
C TYR A 103 8.59 -25.30 -14.10
N PRO A 104 9.69 -25.86 -14.66
CA PRO A 104 10.75 -25.08 -15.28
C PRO A 104 10.31 -24.38 -16.58
N ALA A 105 9.30 -24.92 -17.27
CA ALA A 105 8.72 -24.31 -18.47
C ALA A 105 7.64 -23.29 -18.11
N ASP A 106 7.73 -22.08 -18.67
CA ASP A 106 6.82 -20.97 -18.33
C ASP A 106 5.34 -21.28 -18.57
N GLN A 107 5.02 -22.04 -19.62
CA GLN A 107 3.63 -22.43 -19.90
C GLN A 107 3.06 -23.38 -18.85
N GLU A 108 3.87 -24.32 -18.35
CA GLU A 108 3.46 -25.23 -17.28
C GLU A 108 3.38 -24.51 -15.93
N LEU A 109 4.27 -23.53 -15.68
CA LEU A 109 4.17 -22.67 -14.50
C LEU A 109 2.87 -21.85 -14.52
N VAL A 110 2.49 -21.28 -15.66
CA VAL A 110 1.20 -20.59 -15.83
C VAL A 110 0.03 -21.53 -15.55
N LYS A 111 0.09 -22.77 -16.06
CA LYS A 111 -0.93 -23.79 -15.80
C LYS A 111 -1.01 -24.13 -14.31
N ALA A 112 0.11 -24.28 -13.62
CA ALA A 112 0.14 -24.53 -12.18
C ALA A 112 -0.39 -23.36 -11.35
N LEU A 113 -0.16 -22.12 -11.77
CA LEU A 113 -0.63 -20.92 -11.06
C LEU A 113 -2.12 -20.65 -11.30
N PHE A 114 -2.56 -20.70 -12.56
CA PHE A 114 -3.87 -20.21 -12.99
C PHE A 114 -4.84 -21.31 -13.44
N GLY A 115 -4.38 -22.55 -13.61
CA GLY A 115 -5.22 -23.68 -14.03
C GLY A 115 -5.53 -23.74 -15.52
N PHE A 116 -4.79 -23.01 -16.38
CA PHE A 116 -4.94 -23.10 -17.84
C PHE A 116 -3.58 -23.06 -18.56
N ILE A 117 -3.50 -23.74 -19.72
CA ILE A 117 -2.33 -23.65 -20.59
C ILE A 117 -2.50 -22.40 -21.47
N PRO A 118 -1.54 -21.45 -21.46
CA PRO A 118 -1.63 -20.24 -22.27
C PRO A 118 -1.58 -20.59 -23.76
N LYS A 119 -2.39 -19.91 -24.58
CA LYS A 119 -2.40 -20.11 -26.03
C LYS A 119 -1.28 -19.35 -26.73
N GLY A 120 -0.91 -18.19 -26.18
CA GLY A 120 0.15 -17.33 -26.69
C GLY A 120 1.50 -17.57 -26.01
N THR A 121 2.51 -16.85 -26.50
CA THR A 121 3.82 -16.79 -25.85
C THR A 121 3.71 -16.15 -24.46
N THR A 122 4.34 -16.78 -23.48
CA THR A 122 4.45 -16.31 -22.10
C THR A 122 5.91 -16.26 -21.68
N GLN A 123 6.25 -15.29 -20.85
CA GLN A 123 7.53 -15.21 -20.17
C GLN A 123 7.27 -15.09 -18.67
N ALA A 124 7.86 -15.99 -17.88
CA ALA A 124 7.85 -15.90 -16.43
C ALA A 124 9.22 -15.46 -15.93
N ILE A 125 9.26 -14.36 -15.20
CA ILE A 125 10.45 -13.86 -14.52
C ILE A 125 10.28 -14.20 -13.04
N GLN A 126 11.22 -14.97 -12.50
CA GLN A 126 11.28 -15.27 -11.07
C GLN A 126 12.06 -14.15 -10.37
N ASP A 127 11.48 -13.68 -9.27
CA ASP A 127 12.04 -12.74 -8.31
C ASP A 127 12.00 -13.39 -6.92
N PRO A 128 12.76 -12.93 -5.90
CA PRO A 128 12.84 -13.63 -4.63
C PRO A 128 11.48 -13.83 -3.94
N ILE A 129 10.55 -12.88 -4.07
CA ILE A 129 9.21 -12.98 -3.47
C ILE A 129 8.08 -12.94 -4.49
N SER A 130 8.38 -12.99 -5.79
CA SER A 130 7.31 -12.93 -6.79
C SER A 130 7.57 -13.70 -8.06
N PHE A 131 6.47 -13.98 -8.78
CA PHE A 131 6.53 -14.29 -10.21
C PHE A 131 5.97 -13.11 -11.00
N TYR A 132 6.71 -12.64 -12.00
CA TYR A 132 6.23 -11.66 -12.97
C TYR A 132 5.99 -12.33 -14.32
N ILE A 133 4.73 -12.42 -14.74
CA ILE A 133 4.31 -13.19 -15.91
C ILE A 133 3.81 -12.26 -17.00
N ARG A 134 4.51 -12.27 -18.12
CA ARG A 134 4.17 -11.47 -19.30
C ARG A 134 3.40 -12.32 -20.30
N PHE A 135 2.21 -11.86 -20.68
CA PHE A 135 1.36 -12.50 -21.67
C PHE A 135 1.36 -11.72 -22.98
N ALA A 136 1.75 -12.37 -24.08
CA ALA A 136 1.62 -11.77 -25.41
C ALA A 136 0.17 -11.77 -25.93
N SER A 137 -0.65 -12.71 -25.46
CA SER A 137 -2.06 -12.85 -25.81
C SER A 137 -2.94 -12.12 -24.81
N LEU A 138 -3.83 -11.25 -25.31
CA LEU A 138 -4.81 -10.57 -24.48
C LEU A 138 -5.77 -11.56 -23.81
N ASP A 139 -6.15 -12.65 -24.49
CA ASP A 139 -7.03 -13.67 -23.93
C ASP A 139 -6.40 -14.36 -22.71
N ASP A 140 -5.11 -14.69 -22.78
CA ASP A 140 -4.41 -15.33 -21.68
C ASP A 140 -4.26 -14.37 -20.49
N PHE A 141 -3.94 -13.09 -20.78
CA PHE A 141 -3.91 -12.05 -19.76
C PHE A 141 -5.27 -11.88 -19.08
N VAL A 142 -6.37 -11.80 -19.84
CA VAL A 142 -7.73 -11.66 -19.29
C VAL A 142 -8.11 -12.86 -18.42
N ARG A 143 -7.75 -14.09 -18.84
CA ARG A 143 -7.97 -15.30 -18.04
C ARG A 143 -7.21 -15.26 -16.72
N ALA A 144 -5.93 -14.89 -16.76
CA ALA A 144 -5.11 -14.74 -15.56
C ALA A 144 -5.66 -13.64 -14.63
N TYR A 145 -6.02 -12.48 -15.19
CA TYR A 145 -6.60 -11.35 -14.46
C TYR A 145 -7.88 -11.71 -13.71
N ARG A 146 -8.74 -12.55 -14.30
CA ARG A 146 -9.96 -13.02 -13.63
C ARG A 146 -9.69 -14.02 -12.50
N GLY A 147 -8.61 -14.80 -12.60
CA GLY A 147 -8.29 -15.86 -11.64
C GLY A 147 -9.26 -17.06 -11.67
N ASN A 148 -10.13 -17.17 -12.68
CA ASN A 148 -11.00 -18.34 -12.88
C ASN A 148 -10.92 -18.83 -14.33
N PRO A 149 -10.20 -19.94 -14.60
CA PRO A 149 -10.00 -20.43 -15.97
C PRO A 149 -11.23 -21.09 -16.60
N THR A 150 -12.24 -21.46 -15.79
CA THR A 150 -13.37 -22.27 -16.23
C THR A 150 -14.54 -21.46 -16.80
N GLU A 151 -14.61 -20.17 -16.49
CA GLU A 151 -15.69 -19.31 -16.95
C GLU A 151 -15.41 -18.74 -18.35
N GLU A 152 -16.46 -18.65 -19.15
CA GLU A 152 -16.39 -18.01 -20.45
C GLU A 152 -16.10 -16.51 -20.30
N LEU A 153 -15.23 -15.97 -21.16
CA LEU A 153 -14.86 -14.56 -21.16
C LEU A 153 -15.96 -13.72 -21.79
N ARG A 154 -16.29 -12.60 -21.15
CA ARG A 154 -17.30 -11.64 -21.64
C ARG A 154 -16.64 -10.34 -22.05
N GLY A 155 -17.30 -9.54 -22.91
CA GLY A 155 -16.75 -8.25 -23.38
C GLY A 155 -16.30 -7.33 -22.25
N TYR A 156 -17.07 -7.27 -21.17
CA TYR A 156 -16.71 -6.50 -19.96
C TYR A 156 -15.39 -6.92 -19.30
N ASP A 157 -15.02 -8.21 -19.38
CA ASP A 157 -13.75 -8.69 -18.82
C ASP A 157 -12.57 -8.11 -19.60
N TYR A 158 -12.70 -8.04 -20.92
CA TYR A 158 -11.72 -7.39 -21.79
C TYR A 158 -11.63 -5.89 -21.53
N ASP A 159 -12.76 -5.22 -21.34
CA ASP A 159 -12.77 -3.77 -21.10
C ASP A 159 -12.08 -3.42 -19.78
N LYS A 160 -12.34 -4.21 -18.72
CA LYS A 160 -11.62 -4.10 -17.44
C LYS A 160 -10.13 -4.39 -17.57
N ALA A 161 -9.78 -5.50 -18.21
CA ALA A 161 -8.40 -5.91 -18.36
C ALA A 161 -7.61 -4.94 -19.23
N LYS A 162 -8.19 -4.37 -20.30
CA LYS A 162 -7.53 -3.35 -21.13
C LYS A 162 -7.28 -2.03 -20.39
N ALA A 163 -8.05 -1.75 -19.34
CA ALA A 163 -7.84 -0.58 -18.50
C ALA A 163 -6.60 -0.72 -17.59
N VAL A 164 -6.05 -1.93 -17.44
CA VAL A 164 -4.85 -2.22 -16.64
C VAL A 164 -3.76 -2.85 -17.52
N GLN A 165 -2.53 -2.35 -17.43
CA GLN A 165 -1.42 -2.89 -18.23
C GLN A 165 -0.67 -4.00 -17.49
N ALA A 166 -0.64 -3.92 -16.17
CA ALA A 166 -0.16 -4.95 -15.27
C ALA A 166 -1.06 -5.02 -14.02
N PHE A 167 -0.96 -6.12 -13.28
CA PHE A 167 -1.80 -6.39 -12.12
C PHE A 167 -1.16 -7.42 -11.19
N THR A 168 -1.18 -7.15 -9.88
CA THR A 168 -0.90 -8.14 -8.84
C THR A 168 -2.12 -9.02 -8.58
N CYS A 169 -2.00 -10.32 -8.85
CA CYS A 169 -3.07 -11.29 -8.77
C CYS A 169 -3.49 -11.56 -7.32
N GLU A 170 -4.70 -11.12 -6.96
CA GLU A 170 -5.30 -11.39 -5.65
C GLU A 170 -6.00 -12.76 -5.55
N ARG A 171 -6.12 -13.48 -6.67
CA ARG A 171 -6.80 -14.78 -6.74
C ARG A 171 -6.05 -15.72 -7.66
N LEU A 172 -5.69 -16.88 -7.15
CA LEU A 172 -5.03 -17.95 -7.90
C LEU A 172 -5.87 -19.23 -7.83
N GLY A 173 -5.88 -19.98 -8.92
CA GLY A 173 -6.71 -21.18 -9.04
C GLY A 173 -6.23 -22.30 -8.12
N GLN A 174 -4.93 -22.59 -8.15
CA GLN A 174 -4.33 -23.74 -7.44
C GLN A 174 -3.32 -23.31 -6.36
N GLN A 175 -2.59 -22.20 -6.56
CA GLN A 175 -1.52 -21.75 -5.67
C GLN A 175 -1.94 -20.60 -4.75
N LYS A 176 -2.99 -20.81 -3.95
CA LYS A 176 -3.58 -19.75 -3.09
C LYS A 176 -2.58 -19.09 -2.14
N GLU A 177 -1.58 -19.85 -1.70
CA GLU A 177 -0.47 -19.37 -0.85
C GLU A 177 0.34 -18.21 -1.46
N LEU A 178 0.35 -18.12 -2.81
CA LEU A 178 1.05 -17.12 -3.60
C LEU A 178 0.14 -15.98 -4.09
N GLU A 179 -1.13 -15.94 -3.65
CA GLU A 179 -2.00 -14.78 -3.91
C GLU A 179 -1.34 -13.52 -3.36
N GLY A 180 -1.31 -12.45 -4.17
CA GLY A 180 -0.59 -11.21 -3.86
C GLY A 180 0.91 -11.22 -4.19
N PHE A 181 1.47 -12.35 -4.61
CA PHE A 181 2.89 -12.53 -4.98
C PHE A 181 3.09 -12.92 -6.45
N VAL A 182 2.01 -12.98 -7.22
CA VAL A 182 2.06 -13.21 -8.68
C VAL A 182 1.58 -11.95 -9.38
N MET A 183 2.40 -11.42 -10.25
CA MET A 183 2.13 -10.23 -11.04
C MET A 183 1.99 -10.63 -12.51
N ILE A 184 1.08 -9.99 -13.22
CA ILE A 184 0.84 -10.27 -14.64
C ILE A 184 0.93 -8.99 -15.46
N GLU A 185 1.46 -9.06 -16.68
CA GLU A 185 1.56 -7.93 -17.62
C GLU A 185 0.98 -8.33 -18.99
N ASN A 186 0.19 -7.42 -19.57
CA ASN A 186 -0.24 -7.50 -20.96
C ASN A 186 0.86 -6.98 -21.90
N ALA A 187 1.85 -7.82 -22.16
CA ALA A 187 2.95 -7.55 -23.08
C ALA A 187 2.47 -7.31 -24.53
N GLY A 188 1.34 -7.92 -24.92
CA GLY A 188 0.76 -7.81 -26.25
C GLY A 188 0.47 -6.37 -26.71
N PHE A 189 0.24 -5.46 -25.76
CA PHE A 189 -0.10 -4.06 -26.01
C PHE A 189 1.03 -3.24 -26.67
N PHE A 190 2.31 -3.59 -26.47
CA PHE A 190 3.46 -2.74 -26.87
C PHE A 190 3.99 -3.00 -28.29
N GLY A 191 3.29 -3.81 -29.08
CA GLY A 191 3.75 -4.21 -30.41
C GLY A 191 4.97 -5.15 -30.37
N ILE A 192 5.27 -5.79 -31.50
CA ILE A 192 6.20 -6.93 -31.57
C ILE A 192 7.61 -6.61 -31.01
N ARG A 193 8.10 -5.38 -31.21
CA ARG A 193 9.48 -4.98 -30.85
C ARG A 193 9.72 -4.73 -29.34
N ARG A 194 8.68 -4.54 -28.53
CA ARG A 194 8.80 -4.27 -27.08
C ARG A 194 8.13 -5.32 -26.19
N ARG A 195 7.55 -6.37 -26.78
CA ARG A 195 6.75 -7.39 -26.07
C ARG A 195 7.46 -8.04 -24.89
N PHE A 196 8.78 -8.21 -24.96
CA PHE A 196 9.57 -8.84 -23.90
C PHE A 196 10.89 -8.12 -23.66
N ASP A 197 10.91 -6.79 -23.89
CA ASP A 197 12.08 -5.99 -23.62
C ASP A 197 12.41 -6.06 -22.10
N PRO A 198 13.60 -6.52 -21.70
CA PRO A 198 14.02 -6.49 -20.30
C PRO A 198 14.07 -5.05 -19.74
N HIS A 199 14.19 -4.04 -20.61
CA HIS A 199 14.34 -2.64 -20.22
C HIS A 199 13.03 -1.91 -19.91
N THR A 200 11.85 -2.56 -20.01
CA THR A 200 10.60 -2.01 -19.42
C THR A 200 10.54 -2.22 -17.91
N ASN A 201 11.65 -1.92 -17.22
CA ASN A 201 11.85 -2.14 -15.79
C ASN A 201 10.89 -1.30 -14.93
N GLU A 202 10.45 -0.14 -15.41
CA GLU A 202 9.55 0.77 -14.67
C GLU A 202 8.27 0.06 -14.18
N ARG A 203 7.54 -0.63 -15.06
CA ARG A 203 6.33 -1.36 -14.63
C ARG A 203 6.62 -2.50 -13.67
N TYR A 204 7.70 -3.22 -13.92
CA TYR A 204 8.10 -4.29 -13.03
C TYR A 204 8.37 -3.76 -11.62
N GLN A 205 9.11 -2.65 -11.49
CA GLN A 205 9.36 -2.00 -10.21
C GLN A 205 8.07 -1.46 -9.56
N HIS A 206 7.14 -0.92 -10.36
CA HIS A 206 5.81 -0.49 -9.90
C HIS A 206 5.06 -1.64 -9.22
N GLU A 207 4.87 -2.75 -9.96
CA GLU A 207 4.10 -3.88 -9.47
C GLU A 207 4.83 -4.59 -8.33
N HIS A 208 6.16 -4.65 -8.38
CA HIS A 208 6.98 -5.22 -7.31
C HIS A 208 6.77 -4.45 -5.99
N GLN A 209 6.60 -3.12 -6.02
CA GLN A 209 6.27 -2.37 -4.80
C GLN A 209 4.92 -2.80 -4.20
N HIS A 210 3.92 -3.14 -5.02
CA HIS A 210 2.66 -3.69 -4.51
C HIS A 210 2.84 -5.06 -3.85
N VAL A 211 3.75 -5.90 -4.37
CA VAL A 211 4.11 -7.19 -3.75
C VAL A 211 4.82 -6.97 -2.41
N VAL A 212 5.74 -6.02 -2.35
CA VAL A 212 6.43 -5.65 -1.10
C VAL A 212 5.41 -5.16 -0.07
N ASP A 213 4.49 -4.26 -0.44
CA ASP A 213 3.41 -3.81 0.44
C ASP A 213 2.55 -4.99 0.93
N PHE A 214 2.25 -5.94 0.04
CA PHE A 214 1.50 -7.15 0.38
C PHE A 214 2.27 -8.06 1.37
N LEU A 215 3.59 -8.16 1.25
CA LEU A 215 4.45 -8.88 2.20
C LEU A 215 4.32 -8.29 3.62
N PHE A 216 4.44 -6.97 3.77
CA PHE A 216 4.27 -6.29 5.06
C PHE A 216 2.85 -6.46 5.63
N GLU A 217 1.82 -6.40 4.78
CA GLU A 217 0.44 -6.69 5.18
C GLU A 217 0.24 -8.13 5.65
N LYS A 218 0.84 -9.11 4.96
CA LYS A 218 0.74 -10.53 5.30
C LYS A 218 1.44 -10.85 6.63
N ALA A 219 2.55 -10.17 6.92
CA ALA A 219 3.27 -10.31 8.18
C ALA A 219 2.53 -9.70 9.40
N THR A 220 1.70 -8.67 9.18
CA THR A 220 0.88 -8.06 10.25
C THR A 220 -0.48 -8.72 10.44
N ALA A 221 -0.95 -9.49 9.46
CA ALA A 221 -2.18 -10.24 9.63
C ALA A 221 -1.93 -11.31 10.69
N GLU A 222 -2.65 -11.25 11.82
CA GLU A 222 -2.89 -12.44 12.63
C GLU A 222 -3.32 -13.59 11.70
N PRO A 223 -3.07 -14.87 12.02
CA PRO A 223 -3.57 -15.99 11.23
C PRO A 223 -5.10 -15.98 11.25
N ILE A 224 -5.68 -15.15 10.39
CA ILE A 224 -7.10 -15.08 10.12
C ILE A 224 -7.40 -16.39 9.41
N PRO A 225 -8.26 -17.26 9.98
CA PRO A 225 -8.58 -18.55 9.38
C PRO A 225 -8.91 -18.38 7.91
N TRP A 226 -8.19 -19.13 7.06
CA TRP A 226 -8.38 -19.20 5.61
C TRP A 226 -9.87 -19.35 5.30
N GLY A 227 -10.50 -18.25 4.86
CA GLY A 227 -11.95 -18.20 4.61
C GLY A 227 -12.63 -16.88 4.95
N SER A 228 -12.12 -16.10 5.91
CA SER A 228 -12.60 -14.71 6.11
C SER A 228 -11.67 -13.71 5.42
N THR A 229 -11.97 -13.52 4.14
CA THR A 229 -11.41 -12.51 3.23
C THR A 229 -11.04 -11.19 3.90
N ARG A 230 -9.97 -10.52 3.46
CA ARG A 230 -9.69 -9.08 3.71
C ARG A 230 -10.94 -8.19 3.60
N GLY A 231 -11.88 -8.60 2.74
CA GLY A 231 -13.20 -8.01 2.62
C GLY A 231 -14.04 -8.07 3.89
N LEU A 232 -14.03 -9.16 4.66
CA LEU A 232 -14.84 -9.33 5.86
C LEU A 232 -14.37 -8.43 7.02
N GLU A 233 -13.07 -8.29 7.24
CA GLU A 233 -12.54 -7.40 8.29
C GLU A 233 -12.70 -5.92 7.89
N ARG A 234 -12.41 -5.57 6.63
CA ARG A 234 -12.75 -4.24 6.09
C ARG A 234 -14.24 -3.96 6.19
N TYR A 235 -15.08 -4.95 5.93
CA TYR A 235 -16.53 -4.87 6.08
C TYR A 235 -16.93 -4.69 7.54
N ARG A 236 -16.37 -5.46 8.49
CA ARG A 236 -16.62 -5.30 9.93
C ARG A 236 -16.24 -3.91 10.43
N ARG A 237 -15.04 -3.44 10.14
CA ARG A 237 -14.60 -2.07 10.49
C ARG A 237 -15.48 -1.01 9.84
N SER A 238 -15.86 -1.21 8.59
CA SER A 238 -16.82 -0.34 7.90
C SER A 238 -18.15 -0.35 8.65
N MET A 239 -18.73 -1.50 8.96
CA MET A 239 -19.98 -1.63 9.71
C MET A 239 -19.92 -1.00 11.09
N GLU A 240 -18.83 -1.17 11.84
CA GLU A 240 -18.62 -0.54 13.14
C GLU A 240 -18.55 0.99 13.02
N MET A 241 -17.83 1.50 12.02
CA MET A 241 -17.79 2.93 11.71
C MET A 241 -19.18 3.50 11.41
N HIS A 242 -20.02 2.78 10.65
CA HIS A 242 -21.41 3.20 10.39
C HIS A 242 -22.26 3.19 11.65
N LYS A 243 -22.20 2.12 12.45
CA LYS A 243 -22.95 2.03 13.71
C LYS A 243 -22.60 3.17 14.65
N ARG A 244 -21.30 3.48 14.78
CA ARG A 244 -20.83 4.58 15.60
C ARG A 244 -21.32 5.93 15.07
N PHE A 245 -21.23 6.15 13.75
CA PHE A 245 -21.76 7.36 13.12
C PHE A 245 -23.25 7.54 13.40
N GLU A 246 -24.07 6.50 13.23
CA GLU A 246 -25.51 6.57 13.48
C GLU A 246 -25.82 6.90 14.95
N LEU A 247 -25.13 6.24 15.89
CA LEU A 247 -25.28 6.50 17.32
C LEU A 247 -24.87 7.94 17.68
N ASP A 248 -23.67 8.35 17.29
CA ASP A 248 -23.16 9.70 17.57
C ASP A 248 -24.12 10.75 17.00
N PHE A 249 -24.62 10.54 15.77
CA PHE A 249 -25.56 11.45 15.13
C PHE A 249 -26.91 11.52 15.86
N ARG A 250 -27.45 10.38 16.29
CA ARG A 250 -28.73 10.29 17.01
C ARG A 250 -28.68 11.05 18.34
N TYR A 251 -27.55 11.03 19.03
CA TYR A 251 -27.37 11.72 20.31
C TYR A 251 -26.93 13.18 20.18
N ALA A 252 -26.61 13.65 18.97
CA ALA A 252 -26.25 15.03 18.72
C ALA A 252 -27.43 15.97 18.95
N LYS A 253 -27.20 17.00 19.78
CA LYS A 253 -28.21 17.95 20.24
C LYS A 253 -28.30 19.19 19.34
N THR A 254 -27.22 19.54 18.67
CA THR A 254 -27.13 20.76 17.83
C THR A 254 -26.87 20.45 16.35
N ALA A 255 -27.17 21.41 15.48
CA ALA A 255 -26.89 21.29 14.05
C ALA A 255 -25.38 21.24 13.77
N GLU A 256 -24.59 21.99 14.55
CA GLU A 256 -23.15 22.05 14.50
C GLU A 256 -22.51 20.70 14.89
N GLU A 257 -23.00 20.07 15.96
CA GLU A 257 -22.56 18.71 16.35
C GLU A 257 -22.85 17.70 15.25
N ARG A 258 -24.06 17.73 14.68
CA ARG A 258 -24.47 16.86 13.56
C ARG A 258 -23.57 17.04 12.35
N LYS A 259 -23.27 18.30 11.99
CA LYS A 259 -22.35 18.65 10.90
C LYS A 259 -20.95 18.10 11.16
N ASP A 260 -20.41 18.26 12.37
CA ASP A 260 -19.10 17.75 12.73
C ASP A 260 -19.03 16.21 12.68
N ILE A 261 -20.09 15.53 13.11
CA ILE A 261 -20.19 14.05 13.04
C ILE A 261 -20.18 13.57 11.59
N ILE A 262 -21.00 14.17 10.70
CA ILE A 262 -21.00 13.83 9.27
C ILE A 262 -19.61 14.11 8.66
N LEU A 263 -18.99 15.23 9.02
CA LEU A 263 -17.66 15.60 8.52
C LEU A 263 -16.58 14.60 8.97
N LYS A 264 -16.57 14.21 10.25
CA LYS A 264 -15.65 13.19 10.79
C LYS A 264 -15.85 11.85 10.10
N PHE A 265 -17.09 11.43 9.91
CA PHE A 265 -17.40 10.19 9.21
C PHE A 265 -16.92 10.20 7.75
N ALA A 266 -17.22 11.27 7.00
CA ALA A 266 -16.75 11.44 5.63
C ALA A 266 -15.21 11.45 5.53
N ARG A 267 -14.52 12.11 6.46
CA ARG A 267 -13.05 12.11 6.53
C ARG A 267 -12.49 10.72 6.84
N ALA A 268 -13.11 9.96 7.73
CA ALA A 268 -12.71 8.60 8.06
C ALA A 268 -12.87 7.66 6.86
N LYS A 269 -14.00 7.75 6.16
CA LYS A 269 -14.24 7.01 4.90
C LYS A 269 -13.23 7.33 3.82
N ARG A 270 -13.04 8.62 3.53
CA ARG A 270 -12.01 9.09 2.58
C ARG A 270 -10.64 8.56 2.97
N LYS A 271 -10.27 8.66 4.25
CA LYS A 271 -8.97 8.17 4.75
C LYS A 271 -8.76 6.69 4.42
N THR A 272 -9.75 5.84 4.67
CA THR A 272 -9.67 4.41 4.31
C THR A 272 -9.39 4.21 2.81
N LEU A 273 -10.01 4.99 1.93
CA LEU A 273 -9.77 4.90 0.48
C LEU A 273 -8.41 5.47 0.06
N THR A 274 -8.06 6.64 0.59
CA THR A 274 -6.80 7.33 0.29
C THR A 274 -5.61 6.49 0.71
N ASP A 275 -5.60 5.98 1.94
CA ASP A 275 -4.49 5.19 2.46
C ASP A 275 -4.42 3.79 1.84
N ALA A 276 -5.57 3.19 1.46
CA ALA A 276 -5.57 1.85 0.86
C ALA A 276 -5.10 1.85 -0.60
N ASN A 277 -5.47 2.87 -1.38
CA ASN A 277 -5.27 2.84 -2.82
C ASN A 277 -4.32 3.94 -3.31
N PHE A 278 -4.59 5.22 -3.00
CA PHE A 278 -3.79 6.33 -3.53
C PHE A 278 -2.37 6.36 -2.98
N LYS A 279 -2.22 6.07 -1.69
CA LYS A 279 -0.92 5.98 -1.04
C LYS A 279 -0.03 4.93 -1.72
N LYS A 280 -0.56 3.72 -1.96
CA LYS A 280 0.20 2.64 -2.59
C LYS A 280 0.71 3.02 -3.98
N GLU A 281 -0.16 3.60 -4.82
CA GLU A 281 0.24 4.09 -6.14
C GLU A 281 1.32 5.17 -6.07
N LEU A 282 1.19 6.14 -5.17
CA LEU A 282 2.21 7.18 -4.99
C LEU A 282 3.56 6.60 -4.59
N LEU A 283 3.56 5.59 -3.72
CA LEU A 283 4.77 4.90 -3.28
C LEU A 283 5.36 4.06 -4.43
N ALA A 284 4.54 3.32 -5.18
CA ALA A 284 4.96 2.56 -6.35
C ALA A 284 5.61 3.46 -7.41
N PHE A 285 4.96 4.58 -7.78
CA PHE A 285 5.58 5.54 -8.69
C PHE A 285 6.85 6.19 -8.13
N THR A 286 6.92 6.39 -6.82
CA THR A 286 8.14 6.90 -6.19
C THR A 286 9.28 5.90 -6.34
N GLN A 287 9.01 4.62 -6.08
CA GLN A 287 9.94 3.50 -6.16
C GLN A 287 10.52 3.31 -7.57
N GLU A 288 9.74 3.60 -8.61
CA GLU A 288 10.20 3.61 -10.01
C GLU A 288 11.22 4.71 -10.34
N GLY A 289 11.49 5.64 -9.43
CA GLY A 289 12.28 6.84 -9.71
C GLY A 289 11.52 7.87 -10.55
N THR A 290 10.20 7.73 -10.68
CA THR A 290 9.38 8.65 -11.48
C THR A 290 9.45 10.06 -10.91
N SER A 291 9.75 11.05 -11.76
CA SER A 291 9.78 12.45 -11.32
C SER A 291 8.44 12.91 -10.74
N VAL A 292 8.46 13.73 -9.68
CA VAL A 292 7.23 14.21 -9.01
C VAL A 292 6.28 14.92 -9.98
N GLY A 293 6.81 15.61 -10.99
CA GLY A 293 6.00 16.22 -12.05
C GLY A 293 5.30 15.19 -12.95
N HIS A 294 5.93 14.05 -13.22
CA HIS A 294 5.29 12.95 -13.93
C HIS A 294 4.30 12.19 -13.06
N ILE A 295 4.62 11.90 -11.78
CA ILE A 295 3.67 11.33 -10.81
C ILE A 295 2.42 12.22 -10.74
N SER A 296 2.60 13.53 -10.52
CA SER A 296 1.50 14.49 -10.51
C SER A 296 0.65 14.39 -11.77
N ARG A 297 1.26 14.42 -12.96
CA ARG A 297 0.52 14.25 -14.22
C ARG A 297 -0.26 12.94 -14.26
N MET A 298 0.36 11.81 -13.94
CA MET A 298 -0.33 10.51 -13.92
C MET A 298 -1.49 10.49 -12.94
N MET A 299 -1.28 10.94 -11.70
CA MET A 299 -2.31 11.00 -10.66
C MET A 299 -3.47 11.93 -11.03
N PHE A 300 -3.22 12.95 -11.86
CA PHE A 300 -4.24 13.90 -12.34
C PHE A 300 -4.74 13.62 -13.77
N LEU A 301 -4.24 12.58 -14.47
CA LEU A 301 -4.70 12.25 -15.81
C LEU A 301 -6.17 11.79 -15.76
N PRO A 302 -7.05 12.23 -16.68
CA PRO A 302 -8.45 11.81 -16.70
C PRO A 302 -8.65 10.29 -16.73
N ALA A 303 -7.76 9.52 -17.36
CA ALA A 303 -7.82 8.07 -17.44
C ALA A 303 -7.49 7.39 -16.10
N PHE A 304 -6.40 7.78 -15.44
CA PHE A 304 -6.07 7.34 -14.09
C PHE A 304 -7.15 7.79 -13.10
N LEU A 305 -7.50 9.07 -13.14
CA LEU A 305 -8.64 9.61 -12.43
C LEU A 305 -9.96 8.93 -12.83
N SER A 306 -10.14 8.25 -13.95
CA SER A 306 -11.44 7.61 -14.26
C SER A 306 -11.63 6.33 -13.44
N GLY A 307 -10.57 5.53 -13.25
CA GLY A 307 -10.57 4.38 -12.34
C GLY A 307 -10.70 4.81 -10.88
N TYR A 308 -9.95 5.84 -10.47
CA TYR A 308 -9.98 6.34 -9.10
C TYR A 308 -11.15 7.25 -8.77
N LYS A 309 -11.61 8.10 -9.71
CA LYS A 309 -12.90 8.81 -9.58
C LYS A 309 -14.02 7.82 -9.59
N ARG A 310 -13.93 6.62 -10.18
CA ARG A 310 -14.96 5.61 -9.96
C ARG A 310 -15.08 5.28 -8.48
N PHE A 311 -13.98 4.98 -7.79
CA PHE A 311 -14.00 4.73 -6.34
C PHE A 311 -14.41 5.95 -5.51
N LEU A 312 -13.87 7.14 -5.81
CA LEU A 312 -14.26 8.37 -5.12
C LEU A 312 -15.72 8.71 -5.41
N ASN A 313 -16.22 8.50 -6.63
CA ASN A 313 -17.62 8.76 -6.99
C ASN A 313 -18.57 7.71 -6.41
N GLU A 314 -18.17 6.44 -6.36
CA GLU A 314 -18.91 5.38 -5.67
C GLU A 314 -19.07 5.73 -4.19
N ASP A 315 -18.00 6.18 -3.52
CA ASP A 315 -18.07 6.57 -2.10
C ASP A 315 -18.77 7.92 -1.89
N ARG A 316 -18.63 8.88 -2.82
CA ARG A 316 -19.43 10.13 -2.82
C ARG A 316 -20.91 9.83 -2.99
N GLN A 317 -21.25 8.94 -3.92
CA GLN A 317 -22.62 8.53 -4.21
C GLN A 317 -23.18 7.76 -3.02
N PHE A 318 -22.39 6.84 -2.47
CA PHE A 318 -22.71 6.15 -1.23
C PHE A 318 -22.98 7.13 -0.09
N LEU A 319 -22.13 8.12 0.18
CA LEU A 319 -22.39 9.13 1.21
C LEU A 319 -23.63 9.98 0.89
N ARG A 320 -23.86 10.34 -0.38
CA ARG A 320 -25.05 11.07 -0.81
C ARG A 320 -26.34 10.29 -0.64
N ASP A 321 -26.30 8.97 -0.76
CA ASP A 321 -27.47 8.10 -0.64
C ASP A 321 -27.68 7.63 0.81
N LEU A 322 -26.56 7.34 1.51
CA LEU A 322 -26.53 6.88 2.89
C LEU A 322 -26.99 7.96 3.87
N ILE A 323 -26.55 9.22 3.68
CA ILE A 323 -26.91 10.32 4.60
C ILE A 323 -28.44 10.49 4.66
N PRO A 324 -29.16 10.65 3.54
CA PRO A 324 -30.61 10.68 3.55
C PRO A 324 -31.26 9.43 4.14
N ALA A 325 -30.71 8.24 3.85
CA ALA A 325 -31.26 6.97 4.29
C ALA A 325 -31.12 6.71 5.80
N ILE A 326 -30.00 7.09 6.41
CA ILE A 326 -29.73 6.84 7.83
C ILE A 326 -30.28 7.97 8.71
N ILE A 327 -30.08 9.23 8.31
CA ILE A 327 -30.31 10.37 9.20
C ILE A 327 -31.39 11.34 8.72
N GLY A 328 -31.98 11.09 7.54
CA GLY A 328 -33.14 11.81 7.00
C GLY A 328 -32.80 12.74 5.82
N SER A 329 -33.78 12.91 4.92
CA SER A 329 -33.63 13.67 3.67
C SER A 329 -33.32 15.16 3.88
N GLN A 330 -33.67 15.72 5.05
CA GLN A 330 -33.33 17.10 5.41
C GLN A 330 -31.82 17.37 5.49
N TYR A 331 -30.97 16.34 5.58
CA TYR A 331 -29.51 16.49 5.58
C TYR A 331 -28.85 16.27 4.21
N GLN A 332 -29.62 16.06 3.14
CA GLN A 332 -29.08 15.78 1.81
C GLN A 332 -28.15 16.88 1.31
N GLU A 333 -28.54 18.15 1.45
CA GLU A 333 -27.72 19.28 1.02
C GLU A 333 -26.43 19.39 1.84
N LEU A 334 -26.52 19.26 3.17
CA LEU A 334 -25.37 19.27 4.06
C LEU A 334 -24.39 18.13 3.71
N GLY A 335 -24.92 16.93 3.44
CA GLY A 335 -24.14 15.79 2.99
C GLY A 335 -23.41 16.06 1.67
N ALA A 336 -24.09 16.68 0.70
CA ALA A 336 -23.47 17.08 -0.57
C ALA A 336 -22.36 18.12 -0.39
N GLN A 337 -22.56 19.12 0.49
CA GLN A 337 -21.56 20.14 0.81
C GLN A 337 -20.33 19.52 1.49
N ILE A 338 -20.52 18.64 2.49
CA ILE A 338 -19.43 17.95 3.18
C ILE A 338 -18.67 17.02 2.24
N THR A 339 -19.39 16.29 1.38
CA THR A 339 -18.79 15.41 0.37
C THR A 339 -17.87 16.20 -0.57
N LYS A 340 -18.34 17.35 -1.08
CA LYS A 340 -17.51 18.25 -1.89
C LYS A 340 -16.30 18.79 -1.11
N GLN A 341 -16.49 19.18 0.15
CA GLN A 341 -15.40 19.64 1.00
C GLN A 341 -14.31 18.57 1.17
N VAL A 342 -14.70 17.34 1.56
CA VAL A 342 -13.75 16.28 1.93
C VAL A 342 -13.08 15.65 0.71
N TYR A 343 -13.84 15.35 -0.34
CA TYR A 343 -13.37 14.57 -1.49
C TYR A 343 -12.85 15.43 -2.65
N ASP A 344 -13.23 16.72 -2.74
CA ASP A 344 -12.65 17.62 -3.74
C ASP A 344 -11.59 18.54 -3.11
N LYS A 345 -11.94 19.30 -2.06
CA LYS A 345 -11.02 20.32 -1.55
C LYS A 345 -9.92 19.72 -0.67
N GLU A 346 -10.30 19.02 0.40
CA GLU A 346 -9.33 18.48 1.37
C GLU A 346 -8.45 17.40 0.72
N PHE A 347 -9.04 16.50 -0.06
CA PHE A 347 -8.29 15.45 -0.75
C PHE A 347 -7.20 16.01 -1.69
N MET A 348 -7.52 17.04 -2.48
CA MET A 348 -6.54 17.66 -3.39
C MET A 348 -5.41 18.35 -2.62
N ILE A 349 -5.70 18.95 -1.46
CA ILE A 349 -4.68 19.51 -0.57
C ILE A 349 -3.76 18.41 -0.07
N ILE A 350 -4.31 17.29 0.41
CA ILE A 350 -3.52 16.15 0.91
C ILE A 350 -2.65 15.57 -0.20
N LEU A 351 -3.20 15.38 -1.41
CA LEU A 351 -2.43 14.86 -2.54
C LEU A 351 -1.27 15.78 -2.93
N LYS A 352 -1.50 17.09 -2.96
CA LYS A 352 -0.43 18.08 -3.21
C LYS A 352 0.64 18.01 -2.12
N GLN A 353 0.23 17.97 -0.84
CA GLN A 353 1.13 17.85 0.30
C GLN A 353 1.94 16.54 0.27
N ALA A 354 1.34 15.44 -0.19
CA ALA A 354 2.02 14.17 -0.37
C ALA A 354 3.11 14.25 -1.45
N LEU A 355 2.80 14.83 -2.61
CA LEU A 355 3.77 15.06 -3.69
C LEU A 355 4.90 16.01 -3.26
N ASP A 356 4.57 17.08 -2.55
CA ASP A 356 5.56 18.01 -1.99
C ASP A 356 6.47 17.33 -0.96
N SER A 357 5.93 16.37 -0.19
CA SER A 357 6.69 15.57 0.77
C SER A 357 7.72 14.66 0.08
N ILE A 358 7.31 13.96 -0.99
CA ILE A 358 8.22 13.14 -1.81
C ILE A 358 9.32 14.02 -2.41
N LYS A 359 8.93 15.16 -2.98
CA LYS A 359 9.89 16.14 -3.55
C LYS A 359 10.90 16.60 -2.51
N LEU A 360 10.43 16.97 -1.31
CA LEU A 360 11.29 17.43 -0.22
C LEU A 360 12.27 16.35 0.22
N LEU A 361 11.84 15.09 0.37
CA LEU A 361 12.75 14.02 0.76
C LEU A 361 13.81 13.73 -0.31
N ARG A 362 13.47 13.79 -1.61
CA ARG A 362 14.45 13.71 -2.69
C ARG A 362 15.46 14.86 -2.65
N GLN A 363 15.00 16.08 -2.36
CA GLN A 363 15.89 17.25 -2.17
C GLN A 363 16.81 17.10 -0.96
N LEU A 364 16.39 16.32 0.03
CA LEU A 364 17.21 15.90 1.17
C LEU A 364 18.04 14.64 0.85
N SER A 365 18.20 14.27 -0.43
CA SER A 365 19.03 13.14 -0.87
C SER A 365 18.65 11.79 -0.27
N PHE A 366 17.38 11.59 0.11
CA PHE A 366 16.88 10.26 0.40
C PHE A 366 16.66 9.50 -0.92
N THR A 367 17.03 8.22 -0.94
CA THR A 367 16.74 7.29 -2.04
C THR A 367 15.25 6.99 -2.09
N ASP A 368 14.73 6.52 -3.24
CA ASP A 368 13.31 6.19 -3.36
C ASP A 368 12.89 5.09 -2.37
N ASN A 369 13.74 4.08 -2.13
CA ASN A 369 13.51 3.06 -1.09
C ASN A 369 13.35 3.69 0.30
N GLN A 370 14.24 4.61 0.69
CA GLN A 370 14.14 5.29 1.99
C GLN A 370 12.88 6.14 2.08
N ILE A 371 12.50 6.82 1.00
CA ILE A 371 11.27 7.62 0.95
C ILE A 371 10.06 6.71 1.17
N THR A 372 10.00 5.58 0.47
CA THR A 372 8.94 4.59 0.62
C THR A 372 8.87 4.08 2.07
N SER A 373 10.00 3.64 2.65
CA SER A 373 10.07 3.19 4.04
C SER A 373 9.62 4.23 5.07
N ILE A 374 9.99 5.50 4.87
CA ILE A 374 9.60 6.60 5.77
C ILE A 374 8.08 6.85 5.73
N LEU A 375 7.49 6.78 4.53
CA LEU A 375 6.12 7.21 4.27
C LEU A 375 5.09 6.08 4.35
N MET A 376 5.50 4.82 4.14
CA MET A 376 4.59 3.66 4.07
C MET A 376 3.87 3.38 5.39
N HIS A 377 4.41 3.79 6.53
CA HIS A 377 3.78 3.62 7.85
C HIS A 377 3.07 4.88 8.36
N GLU A 378 3.03 5.96 7.58
CA GLU A 378 2.35 7.20 7.93
C GLU A 378 1.07 7.38 7.12
N ASP A 379 0.02 7.90 7.75
CA ASP A 379 -1.18 8.34 7.04
C ASP A 379 -0.80 9.43 6.02
N MET A 380 -1.41 9.41 4.83
CA MET A 380 -1.00 10.31 3.75
C MET A 380 -1.15 11.81 4.13
N ASP A 381 -2.13 12.14 4.97
CA ASP A 381 -2.35 13.51 5.49
C ASP A 381 -1.30 13.98 6.52
N LYS A 382 -0.48 13.06 7.04
CA LYS A 382 0.61 13.36 7.97
C LYS A 382 1.97 13.49 7.29
N TRP A 383 2.10 13.11 6.03
CA TRP A 383 3.38 13.09 5.31
C TRP A 383 4.09 14.45 5.37
N TYR A 384 3.39 15.54 5.09
CA TYR A 384 3.95 16.90 5.14
C TYR A 384 4.52 17.24 6.52
N LYS A 385 3.84 16.82 7.58
CA LYS A 385 4.29 17.07 8.95
C LYS A 385 5.55 16.26 9.27
N THR A 386 5.58 14.99 8.85
CA THR A 386 6.73 14.10 9.04
C THR A 386 7.95 14.60 8.27
N THR A 387 7.81 14.94 6.98
CA THR A 387 8.92 15.40 6.14
C THR A 387 9.44 16.78 6.56
N THR A 388 8.57 17.70 6.97
CA THR A 388 8.98 18.99 7.56
C THR A 388 9.82 18.79 8.82
N ARG A 389 9.47 17.80 9.67
CA ARG A 389 10.26 17.49 10.87
C ARG A 389 11.62 16.90 10.50
N ILE A 390 11.68 16.02 9.50
CA ILE A 390 12.95 15.48 8.97
C ILE A 390 13.85 16.61 8.46
N GLN A 391 13.29 17.57 7.71
CA GLN A 391 14.05 18.73 7.23
C GLN A 391 14.65 19.54 8.39
N LYS A 392 13.84 19.85 9.41
CA LYS A 392 14.30 20.59 10.60
C LYS A 392 15.36 19.82 11.38
N ALA A 393 15.17 18.52 11.56
CA ALA A 393 16.13 17.63 12.21
C ALA A 393 17.51 17.68 11.53
N ARG A 394 17.54 17.75 10.19
CA ARG A 394 18.79 17.86 9.43
C ARG A 394 19.43 19.24 9.47
N GLN A 395 18.64 20.31 9.57
CA GLN A 395 19.17 21.69 9.68
C GLN A 395 19.83 21.96 11.05
N ASN A 396 19.47 21.18 12.07
CA ASN A 396 20.00 21.31 13.43
C ASN A 396 21.23 20.44 13.70
N ARG A 397 21.72 19.70 12.69
CA ARG A 397 22.95 18.91 12.71
C ARG A 397 23.99 19.64 11.87
#